data_AF-A0A920UZM1-F1
#
_entry.id   AF-A0A920UZM1-F1
#
_cell.length_a   1.000
_cell.length_b   1.000
_cell.length_c   1.000
_cell.angle_alpha   90.00
_cell.angle_beta   90.00
_cell.angle_gamma   90.00
#
_symmetry.space_group_name_H-M   'P 1'
#
loop_
_entity.id
_entity.type
_entity.pdbx_description
1 polymer ?
#
loop_
_entity_poly.entity_id
_entity_poly.type
_entity_poly.pdbx_seq_one_letter_code
_entity_poly.pdbx_strand_id
1 'polypeptide(L)' 'MLGKFNTLVAPYLAESQRTLLSDTLLTLNEETDTKGLLILTRPLGEDGLKVAQVAG' A
#
# COMPACT_ATOMS: atom_id res chain seq x y z
N MET A 1 -13.63 7.65 3.65
CA MET A 1 -12.74 7.21 2.55
C MET A 1 -11.78 6.10 2.96
N LEU A 2 -11.20 6.12 4.17
CA LEU A 2 -10.27 5.09 4.67
C LEU A 2 -10.76 3.64 4.54
N GLY A 3 -12.06 3.39 4.78
CA GLY A 3 -12.62 2.04 4.68
C GLY A 3 -12.46 1.40 3.29
N LYS A 4 -12.71 2.16 2.22
CA LYS A 4 -12.53 1.66 0.84
C LYS A 4 -11.07 1.43 0.50
N PHE A 5 -10.19 2.33 0.94
CA PHE A 5 -8.75 2.16 0.78
C PHE A 5 -8.27 0.88 1.46
N ASN A 6 -8.58 0.70 2.75
CA ASN A 6 -8.19 -0.48 3.50
C ASN A 6 -8.70 -1.79 2.88
N THR A 7 -9.92 -1.83 2.37
CA THR A 7 -10.44 -3.02 1.65
C THR A 7 -9.62 -3.35 0.41
N LEU A 8 -9.18 -2.34 -0.36
CA LEU A 8 -8.45 -2.54 -1.61
C LEU A 8 -6.98 -2.95 -1.39
N VAL A 9 -6.31 -2.40 -0.36
CA VAL A 9 -4.91 -2.75 -0.04
C VAL A 9 -4.77 -3.92 0.92
N ALA A 10 -5.83 -4.36 1.59
CA ALA A 10 -5.81 -5.49 2.52
C ALA A 10 -5.16 -6.78 1.98
N PRO A 11 -5.38 -7.17 0.72
CA PRO A 11 -4.77 -8.37 0.14
C PRO A 11 -3.26 -8.27 -0.10
N TYR A 12 -2.69 -7.05 -0.11
CA TYR A 12 -1.33 -6.80 -0.60
C TYR A 12 -0.38 -6.30 0.47
N LEU A 13 -0.90 -5.61 1.48
CA LEU A 13 -0.11 -4.93 2.51
C LEU A 13 -0.55 -5.38 3.88
N ALA A 14 0.40 -5.54 4.81
CA ALA A 14 0.10 -5.83 6.21
C ALA A 14 -0.66 -4.65 6.85
N GLU A 15 -1.37 -4.88 7.96
CA GLU A 15 -2.13 -3.83 8.64
C GLU A 15 -1.26 -2.62 9.03
N SER A 16 -0.06 -2.88 9.56
CA SER A 16 0.91 -1.84 9.90
C SER A 16 1.33 -0.98 8.70
N GLN A 17 1.51 -1.61 7.52
CA GLN A 17 1.83 -0.91 6.28
C GLN A 17 0.64 -0.09 5.78
N ARG A 18 -0.59 -0.62 5.87
CA ARG A 18 -1.81 0.09 5.44
C ARG A 18 -2.08 1.31 6.30
N THR A 19 -1.89 1.21 7.61
CA THR A 19 -2.03 2.34 8.53
C THR A 19 -0.99 3.41 8.21
N LEU A 20 0.29 3.03 8.12
CA LEU A 20 1.37 3.97 7.81
C LEU A 20 1.20 4.64 6.44
N LEU A 21 0.78 3.88 5.41
CA LEU A 21 0.50 4.42 4.08
C LEU A 21 -0.70 5.37 4.09
N SER A 22 -1.78 5.04 4.81
CA SER A 22 -2.94 5.93 4.94
C SER A 22 -2.56 7.24 5.61
N ASP A 23 -1.81 7.17 6.71
CA ASP A 23 -1.37 8.35 7.46
C ASP A 23 -0.45 9.22 6.59
N THR A 24 0.52 8.60 5.89
CA THR A 24 1.43 9.33 4.99
C THR A 24 0.68 10.01 3.84
N LEU A 25 -0.32 9.34 3.25
CA LEU A 25 -1.14 9.91 2.18
C LEU A 25 -2.01 11.08 2.67
N LEU A 26 -2.49 11.02 3.91
CA LEU A 26 -3.26 12.11 4.53
C LEU A 26 -2.39 13.32 4.89
N THR A 27 -1.09 13.11 5.09
CA THR A 27 -0.11 14.16 5.44
C THR A 27 0.81 14.53 4.28
N LEU A 28 0.42 14.22 3.03
CA LEU A 28 1.22 14.55 1.85
C LEU A 28 1.49 16.05 1.76
N ASN A 29 2.77 16.39 1.64
CA ASN A 29 3.26 17.74 1.45
C ASN A 29 4.42 17.77 0.43
N GLU A 30 4.93 18.96 0.16
CA GLU A 30 6.02 19.20 -0.81
C GLU A 30 7.33 18.49 -0.43
N GLU A 31 7.51 18.20 0.86
CA GLU A 31 8.70 17.54 1.43
C GLU A 31 8.56 16.01 1.48
N THR A 32 7.42 15.45 1.07
CA THR A 32 7.20 14.01 1.20
C THR A 32 8.14 13.25 0.28
N ASP A 33 8.96 12.38 0.88
CA ASP A 33 9.83 11.48 0.12
C ASP A 33 9.01 10.45 -0.64
N THR A 34 8.85 10.72 -1.93
CA THR A 34 8.13 9.84 -2.87
C THR A 34 8.77 8.46 -2.97
N LYS A 35 10.08 8.31 -2.71
CA LYS A 35 10.74 7.01 -2.69
C LYS A 35 10.35 6.21 -1.45
N GLY A 36 10.35 6.85 -0.29
CA GLY A 36 9.80 6.29 0.95
C GLY A 36 8.35 5.83 0.80
N LEU A 37 7.51 6.63 0.14
CA LEU A 37 6.12 6.27 -0.13
C LEU A 37 6.00 5.03 -1.02
N LEU A 38 6.82 4.91 -2.07
CA LEU A 38 6.84 3.74 -2.96
C LEU A 38 7.27 2.47 -2.21
N ILE A 39 8.21 2.57 -1.27
CA ILE A 39 8.64 1.44 -0.45
C ILE A 39 7.48 0.90 0.40
N LEU A 40 6.62 1.78 0.94
CA LEU A 40 5.46 1.39 1.73
C LEU A 40 4.40 0.62 0.93
N THR A 41 4.40 0.76 -0.39
CA THR A 41 3.50 0.02 -1.29
C THR A 41 4.04 -1.34 -1.73
N ARG A 42 5.27 -1.69 -1.33
CA ARG A 42 5.88 -2.95 -1.72
C ARG A 42 5.40 -4.10 -0.83
N PRO A 43 4.90 -5.21 -1.41
CA PRO A 43 4.60 -6.42 -0.65
C PRO A 43 5.86 -6.94 0.07
N LEU A 44 5.72 -7.48 1.28
CA LEU A 44 6.83 -7.97 2.12
C LEU A 44 7.49 -9.29 1.65
N GLY A 45 7.21 -9.78 0.43
CA GLY A 45 7.69 -11.07 -0.08
C GLY A 45 8.45 -10.99 -1.41
N GLU A 46 9.43 -11.88 -1.60
CA GLU A 46 10.36 -11.96 -2.75
C GLU A 46 9.72 -12.13 -4.14
N ASP A 47 8.43 -12.45 -4.23
CA ASP A 47 7.67 -12.49 -5.48
C ASP A 47 6.76 -11.26 -5.55
N GLY A 48 7.27 -10.19 -6.15
CA GLY A 48 6.50 -8.98 -6.39
C GLY A 48 5.20 -9.31 -7.12
N LEU A 49 4.07 -9.15 -6.44
CA LEU A 49 2.73 -9.17 -7.00
C LEU A 49 2.51 -10.34 -8.00
N LYS A 50 2.34 -11.57 -7.50
CA LYS A 50 1.54 -12.56 -8.25
C LYS A 50 0.12 -12.01 -8.32
N VAL A 51 -0.15 -11.19 -9.34
CA VAL A 51 -1.50 -10.83 -9.77
C VAL A 51 -2.22 -12.16 -9.87
N ALA A 52 -3.19 -12.40 -8.98
CA ALA A 52 -4.03 -13.57 -9.06
C ALA A 52 -4.61 -13.58 -10.48
N GLN A 53 -4.12 -14.47 -11.33
CA GLN A 53 -4.77 -14.75 -12.61
C GLN A 53 -6.17 -15.20 -12.23
N VAL A 54 -7.14 -14.33 -12.45
CA VAL A 54 -8.53 -14.75 -12.54
C VAL A 54 -8.59 -15.68 -13.75
N ALA A 55 -8.63 -16.98 -13.49
CA ALA A 55 -9.01 -17.95 -14.50
C ALA A 55 -10.43 -17.59 -14.95
N GLY A 56 -10.57 -17.27 -16.23
CA GLY A 56 -11.87 -17.12 -16.89
C GLY A 56 -12.59 -18.44 -17.03
#